data_AF-A0A842W9R5-F1
#
_entry.id   AF-A0A842W9R5-F1
#
_cell.length_a   1.000
_cell.length_b   1.000
_cell.length_c   1.000
_cell.angle_alpha   90.00
_cell.angle_beta   90.00
_cell.angle_gamma   90.00
#
_symmetry.space_group_name_H-M   'P 1'
#
loop_
_entity.id
_entity.type
_entity.pdbx_description
1 polymer ?
#
loop_
_entity_poly.entity_id
_entity_poly.type
_entity_poly.pdbx_seq_one_letter_code
_entity_poly.pdbx_strand_id
1 'polypeptide(L)'
;MSHRKITKGLIMFVLLLLFLNIIGCSDEIVAKPAKDVPSITKSQNKIDRIEQPIEKPKTCGECQYLRNGICVDYDCCDNWDCNNNEQCRNHQCITLNCGSCGYAENHVCQEFFCCSNDECDDSDSTTYDVCNNPGTKLAECVFTPITQQAEVIQHTTPVQDTTPIQDNPPVQPVEQVVPFSSIPTDPCGDPNSKRSECEYDPDTELLELSFVPSHEDSAIFVELNLEKLENFENYNYVGFWIYKENGQVFQPFGEGSAMINHIRTPLQKKRYRISVSNLKPNSEYEVCLTGMFRDLTQTGRFNCKTIRTQNEKQKHAMVLINYDINSQTRNLIDEWINEVEKTGIAIEKQNLDHETNGNDVYSLLKTKYLESNLLYVVFIGQDLPMPMITLQTAFYKYDEPVPFSFPLQSLTFDTINQDHGFYNPTNPLREISIAVIKHTDETKIQNYLQRVINHYKSPKTYTGKILLADAMIPAESSLDNYNFQNMEYLGGITDYGNVQQANTWQTQYKQKLKENQDILVINAHGSQETHYPCGQACVHAEFIRENPTQIPFIIAVSCNIGYFMEDSSPMLSYIFGGESLAGIGSEVVSVDVNGRMAKHMIGQLLAGKDVGDTSRAYGSTVIGDPFLKLN
;
A
#
# COMPACT_ATOMS: atom_id res chain seq x y z
N MET A 1 -39.84 60.50 -6.58
CA MET A 1 -40.12 60.84 -5.16
C MET A 1 -39.69 59.66 -4.30
N SER A 2 -38.90 59.93 -3.25
CA SER A 2 -38.60 59.15 -2.02
C SER A 2 -38.73 57.61 -2.06
N HIS A 3 -37.73 56.78 -1.74
CA HIS A 3 -36.97 56.76 -0.48
C HIS A 3 -35.63 56.01 -0.63
N ARG A 4 -34.57 56.63 -0.10
CA ARG A 4 -33.30 56.00 0.31
C ARG A 4 -33.44 55.38 1.70
N LYS A 5 -32.55 54.41 1.98
CA LYS A 5 -32.02 53.91 3.27
C LYS A 5 -32.56 52.53 3.67
N ILE A 6 -31.69 51.51 3.59
CA ILE A 6 -31.37 50.48 4.61
C ILE A 6 -30.27 49.60 3.97
N THR A 7 -29.00 49.90 4.21
CA THR A 7 -27.87 49.03 3.82
C THR A 7 -26.59 49.40 4.59
N LYS A 8 -26.72 49.57 5.91
CA LYS A 8 -25.56 49.71 6.82
C LYS A 8 -25.70 48.95 8.15
N GLY A 9 -26.79 48.19 8.36
CA GLY A 9 -27.04 47.47 9.61
C GLY A 9 -26.53 46.02 9.65
N LEU A 10 -26.38 45.36 8.50
CA LEU A 10 -26.10 43.91 8.48
C LEU A 10 -24.60 43.56 8.60
N ILE A 11 -23.71 44.46 8.17
CA ILE A 11 -22.26 44.22 8.17
C ILE A 11 -21.64 44.39 9.57
N MET A 12 -22.29 45.14 10.47
CA MET A 12 -21.81 45.32 11.84
C MET A 12 -22.25 44.20 12.81
N PHE A 13 -23.26 43.40 12.43
CA PHE A 13 -23.76 42.31 13.27
C PHE A 13 -22.95 41.01 13.09
N VAL A 14 -22.40 40.79 11.89
CA VAL A 14 -21.56 39.61 11.59
C VAL A 14 -20.15 39.74 12.18
N LEU A 15 -19.62 40.96 12.32
CA LEU A 15 -18.32 41.21 12.95
C LEU A 15 -18.35 41.19 14.48
N LEU A 16 -19.51 41.38 15.12
CA LEU A 16 -19.66 41.31 16.58
C LEU A 16 -19.81 39.87 17.10
N LEU A 17 -20.25 38.93 16.24
CA LEU A 17 -20.38 37.51 16.59
C LEU A 17 -19.07 36.72 16.47
N LEU A 18 -18.06 37.26 15.79
CA LEU A 18 -16.72 36.65 15.70
C LEU A 18 -15.78 36.99 16.87
N PHE A 19 -16.18 37.90 17.78
CA PHE A 19 -15.36 38.33 18.92
C PHE A 19 -15.79 37.77 20.29
N LEU A 20 -16.81 36.89 20.35
CA LEU A 20 -17.41 36.43 21.61
C LEU A 20 -17.19 34.95 21.98
N ASN A 21 -16.27 34.23 21.32
CA ASN A 21 -15.96 32.83 21.65
C ASN A 21 -14.60 32.63 22.34
N ILE A 22 -14.28 33.47 23.32
CA ILE A 22 -13.26 33.13 24.33
C ILE A 22 -13.75 33.69 25.67
N ILE A 23 -14.25 32.83 26.57
CA ILE A 23 -14.19 32.92 28.05
C ILE A 23 -14.90 31.70 28.69
N GLY A 24 -14.21 31.07 29.65
CA GLY A 24 -14.73 30.25 30.74
C GLY A 24 -14.45 28.75 30.57
N CYS A 25 -13.91 27.98 31.52
CA CYS A 25 -13.50 28.09 32.93
C CYS A 25 -12.43 26.98 33.14
N SER A 26 -11.54 26.93 34.14
CA SER A 26 -11.84 26.86 35.57
C SER A 26 -10.59 26.96 36.48
N ASP A 27 -10.86 27.52 37.65
CA ASP A 27 -10.45 27.19 39.03
C ASP A 27 -8.99 27.19 39.53
N GLU A 28 -8.80 28.15 40.45
CA GLU A 28 -7.77 28.27 41.46
C GLU A 28 -7.70 27.06 42.41
N ILE A 29 -6.48 26.59 42.70
CA ILE A 29 -6.17 26.01 44.01
C ILE A 29 -4.98 26.76 44.60
N VAL A 30 -5.28 27.38 45.75
CA VAL A 30 -4.41 28.11 46.65
C VAL A 30 -3.52 27.14 47.44
N ALA A 31 -2.20 27.35 47.44
CA ALA A 31 -1.31 26.86 48.49
C ALA A 31 -0.30 27.93 48.90
N LYS A 32 -0.30 28.21 50.20
CA LYS A 32 0.44 29.28 50.92
C LYS A 32 1.96 29.04 50.96
N PRO A 33 2.78 30.10 51.13
CA PRO A 33 4.21 29.98 51.38
C PRO A 33 4.51 29.76 52.86
N ALA A 34 5.43 28.84 53.17
CA ALA A 34 5.98 28.64 54.51
C ALA A 34 7.45 29.08 54.56
N LYS A 35 7.62 30.22 55.25
CA LYS A 35 8.73 30.74 56.07
C LYS A 35 10.06 29.97 56.15
N ASP A 36 11.11 30.76 55.90
CA ASP A 36 12.40 30.94 56.60
C ASP A 36 12.88 30.00 57.72
N VAL A 37 14.23 29.94 57.80
CA VAL A 37 15.15 29.74 58.96
C VAL A 37 15.89 28.36 58.97
N PRO A 38 17.21 28.26 59.29
CA PRO A 38 18.40 29.01 58.86
C PRO A 38 19.59 28.08 58.45
N SER A 39 20.66 28.68 57.93
CA SER A 39 21.98 28.06 57.76
C SER A 39 22.65 27.71 59.10
N ILE A 40 23.15 26.47 59.26
CA ILE A 40 24.11 26.11 60.31
C ILE A 40 25.32 25.40 59.70
N THR A 41 26.49 25.96 59.99
CA THR A 41 27.84 25.51 59.69
C THR A 41 28.29 24.27 60.46
N LYS A 42 29.05 23.40 59.76
CA LYS A 42 30.16 22.53 60.18
C LYS A 42 30.23 22.02 61.64
N SER A 43 30.28 20.70 61.79
CA SER A 43 31.29 20.04 62.63
C SER A 43 31.68 18.67 62.05
N GLN A 44 32.99 18.44 62.01
CA GLN A 44 33.61 17.15 61.67
C GLN A 44 33.47 16.21 62.85
N ASN A 45 32.98 14.99 62.61
CA ASN A 45 33.28 13.84 63.45
C ASN A 45 33.47 12.61 62.56
N LYS A 46 34.71 12.15 62.52
CA LYS A 46 35.18 10.94 61.85
C LYS A 46 34.77 9.76 62.73
N ILE A 47 33.78 8.98 62.30
CA ILE A 47 33.44 7.70 62.87
C ILE A 47 33.59 6.68 61.75
N ASP A 48 34.60 5.82 61.89
CA ASP A 48 34.81 4.66 61.01
C ASP A 48 33.60 3.72 61.17
N ARG A 49 32.67 3.80 60.22
CA ARG A 49 31.51 2.92 60.13
C ARG A 49 31.79 1.91 59.02
N ILE A 50 31.79 0.64 59.40
CA ILE A 50 31.90 -0.51 58.50
C ILE A 50 30.79 -0.38 57.44
N GLU A 51 31.17 -0.06 56.21
CA GLU A 51 30.29 -0.07 55.05
C GLU A 51 29.93 -1.52 54.73
N GLN A 52 28.78 -1.98 55.20
CA GLN A 52 28.11 -3.09 54.53
C GLN A 52 27.58 -2.55 53.19
N PRO A 53 27.79 -3.27 52.08
CA PRO A 53 27.31 -2.82 50.77
C PRO A 53 25.80 -2.67 50.84
N ILE A 54 25.33 -1.44 50.68
CA ILE A 54 23.91 -1.15 50.47
C ILE A 54 23.58 -1.78 49.12
N GLU A 55 22.97 -2.97 49.13
CA GLU A 55 22.45 -3.60 47.92
C GLU A 55 21.55 -2.57 47.21
N LYS A 56 21.86 -2.31 45.93
CA LYS A 56 21.05 -1.43 45.10
C LYS A 56 19.59 -1.87 45.22
N PRO A 57 18.63 -0.96 45.47
CA PRO A 57 17.23 -1.31 45.53
C PRO A 57 16.86 -2.03 44.24
N LYS A 58 16.29 -3.23 44.39
CA LYS A 58 15.88 -4.07 43.28
C LYS A 58 14.77 -3.34 42.50
N THR A 59 15.09 -2.84 41.32
CA THR A 59 14.15 -2.21 40.41
C THR A 59 13.50 -3.28 39.54
N CYS A 60 12.17 -3.24 39.41
CA CYS A 60 11.44 -4.10 38.49
C CYS A 60 11.42 -3.51 37.07
N GLY A 61 11.05 -4.32 36.07
CA GLY A 61 10.87 -3.84 34.69
C GLY A 61 9.72 -2.84 34.57
N GLU A 62 9.59 -2.19 33.40
CA GLU A 62 8.61 -1.11 33.15
C GLU A 62 7.14 -1.54 33.29
N CYS A 63 6.85 -2.84 33.26
CA CYS A 63 5.50 -3.38 33.47
C CYS A 63 5.37 -4.32 34.68
N GLN A 64 6.14 -4.03 35.73
CA GLN A 64 6.14 -4.82 36.95
C GLN A 64 6.12 -3.91 38.18
N TYR A 65 5.45 -4.35 39.24
CA TYR A 65 5.52 -3.70 40.54
C TYR A 65 6.16 -4.61 41.59
N LEU A 66 6.84 -3.99 42.55
CA LEU A 66 7.49 -4.73 43.62
C LEU A 66 6.48 -5.07 44.72
N ARG A 67 6.22 -6.36 44.94
CA ARG A 67 5.41 -6.84 46.05
C ARG A 67 6.21 -7.86 46.85
N ASN A 68 6.46 -7.57 48.14
CA ASN A 68 7.25 -8.42 49.03
C ASN A 68 8.66 -8.78 48.49
N GLY A 69 9.32 -7.86 47.77
CA GLY A 69 10.67 -8.08 47.20
C GLY A 69 10.71 -8.91 45.91
N ILE A 70 9.54 -9.25 45.35
CA ILE A 70 9.36 -9.96 44.09
C ILE A 70 8.71 -9.00 43.09
N CYS A 71 9.20 -8.99 41.86
CA CYS A 71 8.57 -8.26 40.76
C CYS A 71 7.36 -9.06 40.29
N VAL A 72 6.19 -8.44 40.34
CA VAL A 72 4.92 -9.00 39.91
C VAL A 72 4.49 -8.23 38.69
N ASP A 73 4.14 -8.95 37.62
CA ASP A 73 3.62 -8.34 36.40
C ASP A 73 2.28 -7.65 36.69
N TYR A 74 2.05 -6.54 35.99
CA TYR A 74 0.74 -5.92 35.91
C TYR A 74 -0.23 -6.77 35.09
N ASP A 75 -1.55 -6.53 35.22
CA ASP A 75 -2.54 -7.25 34.41
C ASP A 75 -2.41 -6.88 32.92
N CYS A 76 -1.92 -5.67 32.62
CA CYS A 76 -1.59 -5.21 31.27
C CYS A 76 -0.53 -4.09 31.28
N CYS A 77 0.20 -3.98 30.17
CA CYS A 77 1.18 -2.94 29.86
C CYS A 77 0.66 -2.02 28.75
N ASP A 78 -0.04 -2.61 27.79
CA ASP A 78 -0.75 -1.91 26.72
C ASP A 78 -2.10 -2.57 26.42
N ASN A 79 -2.86 -2.00 25.49
CA ASN A 79 -4.20 -2.51 25.15
C ASN A 79 -4.16 -3.93 24.58
N TRP A 80 -3.08 -4.33 23.91
CA TRP A 80 -2.95 -5.64 23.26
C TRP A 80 -2.77 -6.79 24.25
N ASP A 81 -2.41 -6.48 25.50
CA ASP A 81 -2.41 -7.45 26.60
C ASP A 81 -3.84 -7.80 27.09
N CYS A 82 -4.85 -7.01 26.71
CA CYS A 82 -6.24 -7.18 27.16
C CYS A 82 -7.12 -7.89 26.12
N ASN A 83 -8.33 -8.28 26.52
CA ASN A 83 -9.30 -8.80 25.55
C ASN A 83 -9.73 -7.71 24.56
N ASN A 84 -10.27 -8.13 23.41
CA ASN A 84 -10.61 -7.23 22.30
C ASN A 84 -11.66 -6.15 22.68
N ASN A 85 -12.46 -6.40 23.71
CA ASN A 85 -13.47 -5.49 24.28
C ASN A 85 -12.99 -4.74 25.54
N GLU A 86 -11.70 -4.71 25.80
CA GLU A 86 -11.07 -4.10 26.98
C GLU A 86 -9.96 -3.13 26.57
N GLN A 87 -9.62 -2.20 27.46
CA GLN A 87 -8.45 -1.32 27.34
C GLN A 87 -7.59 -1.41 28.58
N CYS A 88 -6.28 -1.29 28.40
CA CYS A 88 -5.36 -1.21 29.51
C CYS A 88 -5.39 0.19 30.11
N ARG A 89 -5.87 0.31 31.35
CA ARG A 89 -5.92 1.58 32.07
C ARG A 89 -5.43 1.38 33.49
N ASN A 90 -4.38 2.12 33.86
CA ASN A 90 -3.70 1.97 35.14
C ASN A 90 -3.30 0.51 35.41
N HIS A 91 -2.76 -0.17 34.39
CA HIS A 91 -2.28 -1.55 34.49
C HIS A 91 -3.36 -2.59 34.79
N GLN A 92 -4.62 -2.28 34.45
CA GLN A 92 -5.76 -3.18 34.56
C GLN A 92 -6.54 -3.19 33.24
N CYS A 93 -6.96 -4.36 32.79
CA CYS A 93 -7.87 -4.48 31.65
C CYS A 93 -9.29 -4.08 32.09
N ILE A 94 -9.79 -3.00 31.50
CA ILE A 94 -11.12 -2.46 31.80
C ILE A 94 -12.00 -2.65 30.57
N THR A 95 -13.16 -3.27 30.75
CA THR A 95 -14.16 -3.44 29.70
C THR A 95 -14.64 -2.10 29.16
N LEU A 96 -14.64 -1.95 27.84
CA LEU A 96 -15.15 -0.79 27.14
C LEU A 96 -16.68 -0.76 27.20
N ASN A 97 -17.23 0.40 27.58
CA ASN A 97 -18.66 0.66 27.52
C ASN A 97 -18.94 1.60 26.33
N CYS A 98 -19.42 1.02 25.23
CA CYS A 98 -19.62 1.73 23.95
C CYS A 98 -21.03 2.33 23.79
N GLY A 99 -21.79 2.42 24.88
CA GLY A 99 -23.17 2.92 24.83
C GLY A 99 -24.13 1.94 24.15
N SER A 100 -25.37 2.37 23.96
CA SER A 100 -26.43 1.55 23.34
C SER A 100 -26.33 1.46 21.81
N CYS A 101 -25.53 2.33 21.19
CA CYS A 101 -25.36 2.41 19.74
C CYS A 101 -23.90 2.16 19.30
N GLY A 102 -23.19 1.30 20.03
CA GLY A 102 -21.85 0.93 19.66
C GLY A 102 -21.42 -0.41 20.25
N TYR A 103 -20.31 -0.92 19.74
CA TYR A 103 -19.68 -2.16 20.17
C TYR A 103 -18.17 -1.95 20.33
N ALA A 104 -17.54 -2.78 21.15
CA ALA A 104 -16.10 -2.74 21.34
C ALA A 104 -15.41 -3.69 20.34
N GLU A 105 -14.42 -3.18 19.61
CA GLU A 105 -13.59 -3.96 18.69
C GLU A 105 -12.22 -3.30 18.53
N ASN A 106 -11.14 -4.08 18.54
CA ASN A 106 -9.76 -3.60 18.49
C ASN A 106 -9.46 -2.57 19.58
N HIS A 107 -9.95 -2.80 20.79
CA HIS A 107 -9.76 -1.92 21.94
C HIS A 107 -10.31 -0.50 21.72
N VAL A 108 -11.26 -0.30 20.81
CA VAL A 108 -11.97 0.97 20.62
C VAL A 108 -13.48 0.73 20.54
N CYS A 109 -14.27 1.74 20.90
CA CYS A 109 -15.70 1.72 20.66
C CYS A 109 -15.98 2.16 19.22
N GLN A 110 -16.66 1.29 18.48
CA GLN A 110 -17.19 1.58 17.16
C GLN A 110 -18.70 1.78 17.27
N GLU A 111 -19.25 2.76 16.55
CA GLU A 111 -20.68 2.97 16.48
C GLU A 111 -21.31 2.00 15.47
N PHE A 112 -22.55 1.56 15.72
CA PHE A 112 -23.30 0.85 14.69
C PHE A 112 -23.68 1.84 13.58
N PHE A 113 -23.89 1.34 12.36
CA PHE A 113 -24.26 2.20 11.22
C PHE A 113 -25.55 2.98 11.49
N CYS A 114 -26.52 2.32 12.13
CA CYS A 114 -27.74 2.94 12.61
C CYS A 114 -28.33 2.16 13.79
N CYS A 115 -29.04 2.86 14.66
CA CYS A 115 -29.72 2.33 15.84
C CYS A 115 -31.20 2.70 15.88
N SER A 116 -31.64 3.57 14.98
CA SER A 116 -33.03 3.93 14.77
C SER A 116 -33.24 4.41 13.34
N ASN A 117 -34.49 4.42 12.87
CA ASN A 117 -34.81 4.91 11.53
C ASN A 117 -34.48 6.41 11.37
N ASP A 118 -34.54 7.19 12.45
CA ASP A 118 -34.24 8.63 12.42
C ASP A 118 -32.76 8.90 12.06
N GLU A 119 -31.86 7.96 12.32
CA GLU A 119 -30.45 8.03 11.92
C GLU A 119 -30.23 7.70 10.45
N CYS A 120 -31.24 7.16 9.77
CA CYS A 120 -31.23 6.81 8.36
C CYS A 120 -31.92 7.83 7.46
N ASP A 121 -32.41 8.96 7.97
CA ASP A 121 -33.08 9.98 7.15
C ASP A 121 -32.10 10.60 6.13
N ASP A 122 -32.25 10.27 4.84
CA ASP A 122 -31.44 10.86 3.76
C ASP A 122 -31.96 12.22 3.28
N SER A 123 -33.03 12.72 3.91
CA SER A 123 -33.77 13.93 3.54
C SER A 123 -34.48 13.87 2.17
N ASP A 124 -34.53 12.70 1.52
CA ASP A 124 -35.35 12.49 0.32
C ASP A 124 -36.78 12.13 0.73
N SER A 125 -37.67 13.12 0.61
CA SER A 125 -39.10 12.93 0.88
C SER A 125 -39.80 11.88 0.00
N THR A 126 -39.12 11.31 -1.00
CA THR A 126 -39.63 10.25 -1.88
C THR A 126 -39.23 8.85 -1.45
N THR A 127 -38.44 8.68 -0.39
CA THR A 127 -38.06 7.40 0.21
C THR A 127 -38.64 7.22 1.60
N TYR A 128 -38.78 5.96 2.01
CA TYR A 128 -39.05 5.56 3.39
C TYR A 128 -37.81 4.88 3.93
N ASP A 129 -37.18 5.52 4.91
CA ASP A 129 -35.86 5.16 5.38
C ASP A 129 -35.97 4.34 6.65
N VAL A 130 -35.36 3.16 6.62
CA VAL A 130 -35.42 2.19 7.71
C VAL A 130 -34.02 1.74 8.06
N CYS A 131 -33.70 1.77 9.35
CA CYS A 131 -32.54 1.09 9.85
C CYS A 131 -32.85 -0.41 9.94
N ASN A 132 -32.27 -1.20 9.05
CA ASN A 132 -32.35 -2.66 9.12
C ASN A 132 -31.37 -3.15 10.20
N ASN A 133 -31.77 -4.14 11.01
CA ASN A 133 -31.00 -4.67 12.15
C ASN A 133 -30.41 -3.60 13.12
N PRO A 134 -31.22 -2.66 13.63
CA PRO A 134 -30.75 -1.53 14.43
C PRO A 134 -29.98 -1.99 15.67
N GLY A 135 -28.84 -1.33 15.93
CA GLY A 135 -28.02 -1.63 17.11
C GLY A 135 -27.24 -2.94 17.02
N THR A 136 -26.95 -3.42 15.81
CA THR A 136 -26.15 -4.63 15.57
C THR A 136 -25.03 -4.37 14.57
N LYS A 137 -24.02 -5.26 14.50
CA LYS A 137 -22.95 -5.16 13.50
C LYS A 137 -23.44 -5.26 12.05
N LEU A 138 -24.67 -5.73 11.83
CA LEU A 138 -25.32 -5.83 10.52
C LEU A 138 -26.31 -4.69 10.27
N ALA A 139 -26.23 -3.60 11.07
CA ALA A 139 -27.06 -2.44 10.87
C ALA A 139 -26.75 -1.78 9.53
N GLU A 140 -27.78 -1.45 8.75
CA GLU A 140 -27.67 -0.76 7.47
C GLU A 140 -28.92 0.12 7.26
N CYS A 141 -28.79 1.25 6.56
CA CYS A 141 -29.93 2.07 6.16
C CYS A 141 -30.48 1.59 4.82
N VAL A 142 -31.79 1.32 4.79
CA VAL A 142 -32.53 0.90 3.60
C VAL A 142 -33.51 2.00 3.20
N PHE A 143 -33.34 2.51 1.99
CA PHE A 143 -34.14 3.61 1.42
C PHE A 143 -35.15 3.03 0.42
N THR A 144 -36.43 2.97 0.79
CA THR A 144 -37.47 2.38 -0.07
C THR A 144 -38.28 3.47 -0.79
N PRO A 145 -38.29 3.54 -2.14
CA PRO A 145 -39.10 4.52 -2.85
C PRO A 145 -40.60 4.39 -2.52
N ILE A 146 -41.24 5.50 -2.15
CA ILE A 146 -42.66 5.58 -1.76
C ILE A 146 -43.59 5.14 -2.91
N THR A 147 -43.13 5.19 -4.16
CA THR A 147 -43.89 4.75 -5.35
C THR A 147 -44.20 3.26 -5.40
N GLN A 148 -43.56 2.40 -4.60
CA GLN A 148 -43.80 0.95 -4.58
C GLN A 148 -44.89 0.48 -3.59
N GLN A 149 -45.48 1.36 -2.77
CA GLN A 149 -46.56 0.97 -1.84
C GLN A 149 -47.99 1.11 -2.39
N ALA A 150 -48.17 1.56 -3.65
CA ALA A 150 -49.49 1.88 -4.19
C ALA A 150 -50.35 0.69 -4.70
N GLU A 151 -49.99 -0.58 -4.42
CA GLU A 151 -50.82 -1.75 -4.82
C GLU A 151 -51.62 -2.42 -3.70
N VAL A 152 -51.63 -1.86 -2.49
CA VAL A 152 -52.54 -2.29 -1.42
C VAL A 152 -53.24 -1.06 -0.83
N ILE A 153 -54.58 -1.08 -0.84
CA ILE A 153 -55.56 -0.10 -0.34
C ILE A 153 -56.21 0.78 -1.44
N GLN A 154 -57.40 0.35 -1.86
CA GLN A 154 -58.36 1.11 -2.68
C GLN A 154 -59.11 2.19 -1.86
N HIS A 155 -59.61 3.20 -2.59
CA HIS A 155 -60.64 4.21 -2.27
C HIS A 155 -60.23 5.51 -1.55
N THR A 156 -59.96 6.59 -2.31
CA THR A 156 -60.90 7.69 -2.68
C THR A 156 -60.14 8.86 -3.36
N THR A 157 -60.70 9.37 -4.46
CA THR A 157 -60.28 10.54 -5.27
C THR A 157 -60.85 11.87 -4.72
N PRO A 158 -60.56 13.07 -5.30
CA PRO A 158 -59.28 13.67 -5.71
C PRO A 158 -59.18 15.18 -5.33
N VAL A 159 -57.99 15.79 -5.33
CA VAL A 159 -57.84 17.24 -5.61
C VAL A 159 -56.52 17.48 -6.36
N GLN A 160 -56.63 18.07 -7.56
CA GLN A 160 -55.52 18.60 -8.35
C GLN A 160 -55.08 19.96 -7.79
N ASP A 161 -53.77 20.22 -7.76
CA ASP A 161 -53.27 21.56 -8.04
C ASP A 161 -51.93 21.47 -8.77
N THR A 162 -51.79 22.26 -9.83
CA THR A 162 -50.65 22.27 -10.76
C THR A 162 -50.00 23.63 -10.72
N THR A 163 -48.70 23.71 -10.45
CA THR A 163 -47.87 24.86 -10.89
C THR A 163 -46.43 24.43 -11.24
N PRO A 164 -45.75 25.16 -12.15
CA PRO A 164 -44.60 24.68 -12.90
C PRO A 164 -43.24 25.12 -12.32
N ILE A 165 -42.22 24.29 -12.53
CA ILE A 165 -40.81 24.49 -12.16
C ILE A 165 -40.14 25.45 -13.15
N GLN A 166 -39.38 26.42 -12.63
CA GLN A 166 -38.53 27.35 -13.38
C GLN A 166 -37.08 26.86 -13.47
N ASP A 167 -36.47 27.16 -14.62
CA ASP A 167 -35.11 26.82 -15.05
C ASP A 167 -33.97 27.41 -14.20
N ASN A 168 -32.89 26.63 -14.05
CA ASN A 168 -31.61 27.08 -13.50
C ASN A 168 -30.77 27.86 -14.56
N PRO A 169 -30.02 28.90 -14.15
CA PRO A 169 -29.15 29.67 -15.03
C PRO A 169 -27.76 29.04 -15.25
N PRO A 170 -27.03 29.45 -16.31
CA PRO A 170 -25.82 28.78 -16.78
C PRO A 170 -24.56 29.14 -15.99
N VAL A 171 -23.70 28.14 -15.80
CA VAL A 171 -22.34 28.26 -15.25
C VAL A 171 -21.42 28.94 -16.27
N GLN A 172 -20.70 29.97 -15.81
CA GLN A 172 -19.69 30.69 -16.59
C GLN A 172 -18.29 30.01 -16.49
N PRO A 173 -17.43 30.15 -17.52
CA PRO A 173 -16.14 29.50 -17.58
C PRO A 173 -15.09 30.25 -16.76
N VAL A 174 -14.27 29.51 -16.00
CA VAL A 174 -13.08 30.04 -15.34
C VAL A 174 -11.89 29.92 -16.29
N GLU A 175 -11.28 31.06 -16.58
CA GLU A 175 -10.14 31.23 -17.48
C GLU A 175 -8.82 31.32 -16.70
N GLN A 176 -7.76 30.88 -17.37
CA GLN A 176 -6.34 31.23 -17.24
C GLN A 176 -5.45 30.51 -16.21
N VAL A 177 -4.73 29.54 -16.76
CA VAL A 177 -3.48 28.94 -16.28
C VAL A 177 -2.34 29.97 -16.37
N VAL A 178 -1.65 30.19 -15.25
CA VAL A 178 -0.41 30.97 -15.16
C VAL A 178 0.78 30.00 -15.31
N PRO A 179 1.82 30.31 -16.09
CA PRO A 179 2.93 29.39 -16.28
C PRO A 179 3.87 29.41 -15.07
N PHE A 180 4.12 28.23 -14.48
CA PHE A 180 5.16 28.04 -13.47
C PHE A 180 6.55 28.19 -14.11
N SER A 181 7.28 29.24 -13.73
CA SER A 181 8.72 29.38 -13.99
C SER A 181 9.51 29.27 -12.68
N SER A 182 10.63 28.55 -12.76
CA SER A 182 11.71 28.38 -11.78
C SER A 182 11.39 27.64 -10.47
N ILE A 183 11.80 26.38 -10.43
CA ILE A 183 12.04 25.61 -9.20
C ILE A 183 13.21 26.27 -8.44
N PRO A 184 13.11 26.54 -7.13
CA PRO A 184 14.23 27.09 -6.35
C PRO A 184 15.37 26.08 -6.26
N THR A 185 16.58 26.51 -6.56
CA THR A 185 17.81 25.73 -6.32
C THR A 185 18.12 25.66 -4.83
N ASP A 186 18.52 24.46 -4.39
CA ASP A 186 18.96 24.08 -3.04
C ASP A 186 19.83 25.17 -2.36
N PRO A 187 19.34 25.85 -1.30
CA PRO A 187 20.11 26.87 -0.57
C PRO A 187 21.34 26.30 0.16
N CYS A 188 21.42 24.98 0.31
CA CYS A 188 22.60 24.27 0.84
C CYS A 188 23.61 23.89 -0.26
N GLY A 189 23.27 24.10 -1.53
CA GLY A 189 24.13 23.86 -2.70
C GLY A 189 24.89 25.09 -3.20
N ASP A 190 24.60 26.29 -2.68
CA ASP A 190 25.34 27.51 -3.02
C ASP A 190 26.62 27.62 -2.18
N PRO A 191 27.82 27.59 -2.79
CA PRO A 191 29.08 27.76 -2.07
C PRO A 191 29.24 29.13 -1.38
N ASN A 192 28.29 30.06 -1.57
CA ASN A 192 28.29 31.39 -0.95
C ASN A 192 27.23 31.59 0.15
N SER A 193 26.40 30.59 0.47
CA SER A 193 25.43 30.71 1.58
C SER A 193 26.14 30.65 2.94
N LYS A 194 25.61 31.38 3.94
CA LYS A 194 26.20 31.44 5.28
C LYS A 194 26.09 30.08 5.97
N ARG A 195 27.21 29.35 5.96
CA ARG A 195 27.41 28.00 6.54
C ARG A 195 26.84 27.76 7.95
N SER A 196 26.66 28.81 8.76
CA SER A 196 26.24 28.71 10.17
C SER A 196 24.76 28.38 10.39
N GLU A 197 23.91 28.41 9.35
CA GLU A 197 22.49 28.05 9.46
C GLU A 197 22.20 26.58 9.06
N CYS A 198 23.25 25.82 8.70
CA CYS A 198 23.17 24.40 8.37
C CYS A 198 24.15 23.52 9.17
N GLU A 199 24.83 24.08 10.17
CA GLU A 199 25.72 23.31 11.05
C GLU A 199 24.87 22.51 12.06
N TYR A 200 24.52 21.31 11.62
CA TYR A 200 23.96 20.26 12.45
C TYR A 200 25.07 19.66 13.35
N ASP A 201 24.74 19.39 14.62
CA ASP A 201 25.63 18.72 15.56
C ASP A 201 25.91 17.27 15.09
N PRO A 202 27.13 16.94 14.64
CA PRO A 202 27.45 15.62 14.08
C PRO A 202 27.32 14.47 15.10
N ASP A 203 27.20 14.76 16.39
CA ASP A 203 27.16 13.74 17.45
C ASP A 203 25.73 13.24 17.77
N THR A 204 24.69 13.80 17.14
CA THR A 204 23.32 13.26 17.26
C THR A 204 22.99 12.33 16.09
N GLU A 205 23.09 11.02 16.32
CA GLU A 205 22.63 10.01 15.34
C GLU A 205 21.10 10.08 15.19
N LEU A 206 20.62 10.80 14.16
CA LEU A 206 19.22 10.84 13.71
C LEU A 206 18.89 9.74 12.72
N LEU A 207 19.87 9.39 11.88
CA LEU A 207 19.76 8.37 10.86
C LEU A 207 20.69 7.24 11.24
N GLU A 208 20.18 6.02 11.26
CA GLU A 208 20.96 4.80 11.40
C GLU A 208 20.64 3.85 10.25
N LEU A 209 21.68 3.21 9.72
CA LEU A 209 21.57 2.23 8.64
C LEU A 209 22.11 0.90 9.14
N SER A 210 21.33 -0.16 8.95
CA SER A 210 21.74 -1.53 9.25
C SER A 210 21.26 -2.47 8.15
N PHE A 211 21.76 -3.69 8.09
CA PHE A 211 21.25 -4.66 7.12
C PHE A 211 19.98 -5.34 7.63
N VAL A 212 19.10 -5.71 6.69
CA VAL A 212 18.05 -6.68 6.97
C VAL A 212 18.71 -8.06 7.09
N PRO A 213 18.48 -8.83 8.18
CA PRO A 213 19.04 -10.17 8.35
C PRO A 213 18.80 -11.04 7.12
N SER A 214 19.81 -11.80 6.71
CA SER A 214 19.77 -12.69 5.54
C SER A 214 19.64 -12.00 4.16
N HIS A 215 19.29 -10.72 4.09
CA HIS A 215 19.13 -9.90 2.87
C HIS A 215 20.18 -8.79 2.73
N GLU A 216 21.34 -8.95 3.35
CA GLU A 216 22.40 -7.94 3.40
C GLU A 216 22.94 -7.52 2.02
N ASP A 217 22.65 -8.29 0.97
CA ASP A 217 22.99 -8.03 -0.43
C ASP A 217 21.98 -7.12 -1.14
N SER A 218 20.74 -7.03 -0.64
CA SER A 218 19.63 -6.43 -1.37
C SER A 218 18.69 -5.56 -0.52
N ALA A 219 18.88 -5.52 0.80
CA ALA A 219 18.04 -4.73 1.69
C ALA A 219 18.78 -4.14 2.90
N ILE A 220 18.33 -2.96 3.33
CA ILE A 220 18.81 -2.26 4.53
C ILE A 220 17.62 -1.81 5.38
N PHE A 221 17.81 -1.70 6.69
CA PHE A 221 16.95 -0.90 7.55
C PHE A 221 17.42 0.54 7.57
N VAL A 222 16.45 1.45 7.49
CA VAL A 222 16.60 2.88 7.72
C VAL A 222 15.86 3.20 9.02
N GLU A 223 16.62 3.59 10.03
CA GLU A 223 16.10 3.96 11.35
C GLU A 223 16.22 5.46 11.54
N LEU A 224 15.08 6.10 11.85
CA LEU A 224 14.99 7.53 12.13
C LEU A 224 14.69 7.75 13.61
N ASN A 225 15.61 8.41 14.32
CA ASN A 225 15.45 8.79 15.71
C ASN A 225 15.18 10.30 15.82
N LEU A 226 13.90 10.66 15.78
CA LEU A 226 13.45 12.05 15.82
C LEU A 226 13.47 12.66 17.24
N GLU A 227 13.74 11.87 18.29
CA GLU A 227 13.89 12.39 19.67
C GLU A 227 15.00 13.44 19.78
N LYS A 228 16.00 13.31 18.91
CA LYS A 228 17.19 14.15 18.83
C LYS A 228 17.06 15.29 17.83
N LEU A 229 15.94 15.38 17.10
CA LEU A 229 15.70 16.43 16.13
C LEU A 229 15.11 17.65 16.86
N GLU A 230 15.95 18.65 17.14
CA GLU A 230 15.47 19.91 17.71
C GLU A 230 14.43 20.54 16.78
N ASN A 231 13.38 21.13 17.36
CA ASN A 231 12.30 21.77 16.61
C ASN A 231 11.58 20.85 15.60
N PHE A 232 11.56 19.52 15.82
CA PHE A 232 10.89 18.58 14.91
C PHE A 232 9.40 18.93 14.66
N GLU A 233 8.73 19.57 15.63
CA GLU A 233 7.36 20.09 15.51
C GLU A 233 7.20 21.12 14.37
N ASN A 234 8.29 21.81 14.03
CA ASN A 234 8.33 22.80 12.96
C ASN A 234 8.49 22.18 11.58
N TYR A 235 8.59 20.85 11.44
CA TYR A 235 8.61 20.21 10.12
C TYR A 235 7.18 19.92 9.61
N ASN A 236 6.92 20.26 8.35
CA ASN A 236 5.75 19.82 7.57
C ASN A 236 5.87 18.35 7.16
N TYR A 237 7.09 17.86 6.95
CA TYR A 237 7.38 16.43 6.79
C TYR A 237 8.86 16.19 7.12
N VAL A 238 9.16 14.98 7.58
CA VAL A 238 10.52 14.44 7.72
C VAL A 238 10.54 13.09 7.02
N GLY A 239 11.62 12.76 6.34
CA GLY A 239 11.78 11.52 5.61
C GLY A 239 13.23 11.21 5.34
N PHE A 240 13.47 10.23 4.46
CA PHE A 240 14.80 9.95 3.94
C PHE A 240 14.77 9.72 2.43
N TRP A 241 15.95 9.78 1.85
CA TRP A 241 16.20 9.58 0.44
C TRP A 241 17.54 8.84 0.24
N ILE A 242 17.52 7.72 -0.50
CA ILE A 242 18.74 7.15 -1.11
C ILE A 242 19.23 8.10 -2.22
N TYR A 243 20.24 8.90 -1.93
CA TYR A 243 20.72 9.96 -2.82
C TYR A 243 21.75 9.46 -3.84
N LYS A 244 22.64 8.53 -3.46
CA LYS A 244 23.64 7.99 -4.40
C LYS A 244 23.68 6.46 -4.39
N GLU A 245 24.03 5.90 -5.54
CA GLU A 245 24.52 4.53 -5.72
C GLU A 245 25.90 4.58 -6.38
N ASN A 246 26.91 4.02 -5.74
CA ASN A 246 28.30 3.99 -6.21
C ASN A 246 28.80 5.39 -6.63
N GLY A 247 28.43 6.42 -5.87
CA GLY A 247 28.81 7.81 -6.12
C GLY A 247 28.01 8.51 -7.23
N GLN A 248 27.14 7.81 -7.96
CA GLN A 248 26.24 8.39 -8.95
C GLN A 248 24.89 8.72 -8.30
N VAL A 249 24.18 9.73 -8.80
CA VAL A 249 22.83 10.06 -8.33
C VAL A 249 21.97 8.81 -8.45
N PHE A 250 21.39 8.38 -7.34
CA PHE A 250 20.50 7.23 -7.33
C PHE A 250 19.25 7.58 -8.13
N GLN A 251 19.08 6.88 -9.23
CA GLN A 251 17.86 6.91 -10.03
C GLN A 251 17.09 5.64 -9.70
N PRO A 252 16.14 5.68 -8.75
CA PRO A 252 15.22 4.56 -8.62
C PRO A 252 14.47 4.44 -9.94
N PHE A 253 14.46 3.23 -10.50
CA PHE A 253 13.67 2.79 -11.67
C PHE A 253 12.90 3.89 -12.47
N GLY A 254 13.62 4.62 -13.33
CA GLY A 254 13.07 5.71 -14.17
C GLY A 254 13.38 7.12 -13.64
N GLU A 255 13.38 8.14 -14.49
CA GLU A 255 13.81 9.52 -14.15
C GLU A 255 12.95 10.25 -13.09
N GLY A 256 12.02 9.57 -12.42
CA GLY A 256 11.13 10.14 -11.41
C GLY A 256 11.54 9.73 -10.00
N SER A 257 12.05 10.71 -9.23
CA SER A 257 12.23 10.69 -7.77
C SER A 257 12.80 9.40 -7.19
N ALA A 258 14.08 9.43 -6.81
CA ALA A 258 14.47 9.26 -5.41
C ALA A 258 13.49 8.45 -4.53
N MET A 259 13.92 7.35 -3.89
CA MET A 259 13.08 6.71 -2.87
C MET A 259 12.83 7.69 -1.73
N ILE A 260 11.77 8.48 -1.83
CA ILE A 260 11.40 9.48 -0.84
C ILE A 260 10.27 8.86 -0.02
N ASN A 261 10.65 8.38 1.17
CA ASN A 261 9.68 8.00 2.18
C ASN A 261 9.52 9.19 3.12
N HIS A 262 8.33 9.77 3.16
CA HIS A 262 8.01 10.85 4.10
C HIS A 262 7.11 10.33 5.20
N ILE A 263 7.35 10.78 6.42
CA ILE A 263 6.48 10.52 7.56
C ILE A 263 5.29 11.50 7.48
N ARG A 264 4.06 10.98 7.61
CA ARG A 264 2.84 11.80 7.67
C ARG A 264 2.83 12.66 8.92
N THR A 265 2.44 13.92 8.76
CA THR A 265 2.15 14.81 9.88
C THR A 265 0.68 14.70 10.33
N PRO A 266 0.37 14.84 11.63
CA PRO A 266 1.31 15.06 12.73
C PRO A 266 2.17 13.82 13.00
N LEU A 267 3.46 14.02 13.30
CA LEU A 267 4.40 12.93 13.59
C LEU A 267 3.93 12.21 14.86
N GLN A 268 3.46 10.97 14.71
CA GLN A 268 2.85 10.23 15.82
C GLN A 268 3.86 9.49 16.71
N LYS A 269 5.06 9.22 16.19
CA LYS A 269 6.12 8.46 16.86
C LYS A 269 7.40 9.28 16.87
N LYS A 270 8.30 9.00 17.80
CA LYS A 270 9.64 9.61 17.82
C LYS A 270 10.72 8.75 17.19
N ARG A 271 10.42 7.47 16.96
CA ARG A 271 11.31 6.53 16.29
C ARG A 271 10.55 5.82 15.18
N TYR A 272 11.21 5.72 14.04
CA TYR A 272 10.70 5.07 12.86
C TYR A 272 11.74 4.10 12.34
N ARG A 273 11.30 2.93 11.91
CA ARG A 273 12.15 1.93 11.26
C ARG A 273 11.42 1.44 10.03
N ILE A 274 12.13 1.40 8.92
CA ILE A 274 11.58 0.93 7.65
C ILE A 274 12.68 0.19 6.89
N SER A 275 12.33 -0.92 6.24
CA SER A 275 13.27 -1.57 5.32
C SER A 275 13.32 -0.80 4.00
N VAL A 276 14.40 -0.96 3.26
CA VAL A 276 14.50 -0.57 1.86
C VAL A 276 15.12 -1.74 1.13
N SER A 277 14.37 -2.27 0.17
CA SER A 277 14.68 -3.51 -0.54
C SER A 277 14.93 -3.25 -2.03
N ASN A 278 15.27 -4.30 -2.79
CA ASN A 278 15.64 -4.22 -4.21
C ASN A 278 16.90 -3.40 -4.49
N LEU A 279 17.81 -3.33 -3.52
CA LEU A 279 19.14 -2.76 -3.72
C LEU A 279 20.02 -3.74 -4.51
N LYS A 280 20.98 -3.21 -5.25
CA LYS A 280 21.96 -4.02 -5.97
C LYS A 280 22.99 -4.57 -5.00
N PRO A 281 23.46 -5.82 -5.18
CA PRO A 281 24.59 -6.35 -4.43
C PRO A 281 25.85 -5.54 -4.69
N ASN A 282 26.80 -5.60 -3.74
CA ASN A 282 28.12 -4.99 -3.85
C ASN A 282 28.10 -3.49 -4.22
N SER A 283 27.04 -2.78 -3.83
CA SER A 283 26.83 -1.38 -4.19
C SER A 283 26.80 -0.51 -2.95
N GLU A 284 27.44 0.64 -3.04
CA GLU A 284 27.48 1.63 -1.98
C GLU A 284 26.32 2.61 -2.15
N TYR A 285 25.51 2.75 -1.11
CA TYR A 285 24.36 3.63 -1.08
C TYR A 285 24.59 4.77 -0.08
N GLU A 286 24.31 6.00 -0.50
CA GLU A 286 24.28 7.16 0.39
C GLU A 286 22.82 7.51 0.68
N VAL A 287 22.41 7.40 1.93
CA VAL A 287 21.05 7.69 2.40
C VAL A 287 21.09 8.97 3.22
N CYS A 288 20.25 9.94 2.90
CA CYS A 288 20.17 11.23 3.60
C CYS A 288 18.78 11.43 4.19
N LEU A 289 18.71 12.11 5.33
CA LEU A 289 17.44 12.69 5.79
C LEU A 289 17.04 13.82 4.86
N THR A 290 15.73 13.99 4.71
CA THR A 290 15.12 15.12 4.03
C THR A 290 13.97 15.64 4.87
N GLY A 291 13.79 16.96 4.88
CA GLY A 291 12.68 17.58 5.58
C GLY A 291 12.39 18.96 5.05
N MET A 292 11.17 19.42 5.31
CA MET A 292 10.71 20.77 4.99
C MET A 292 10.05 21.38 6.22
N PHE A 293 10.49 22.57 6.61
CA PHE A 293 9.87 23.32 7.70
C PHE A 293 8.46 23.79 7.31
N ARG A 294 7.61 24.02 8.32
CA ARG A 294 6.23 24.49 8.18
C ARG A 294 6.13 25.84 7.49
N ASP A 295 7.09 26.71 7.77
CA ASP A 295 7.20 28.05 7.21
C ASP A 295 7.96 28.09 5.87
N LEU A 296 8.36 26.92 5.35
CA LEU A 296 9.14 26.75 4.12
C LEU A 296 10.52 27.44 4.14
N THR A 297 11.00 27.87 5.31
CA THR A 297 12.27 28.59 5.42
C THR A 297 13.48 27.68 5.35
N GLN A 298 13.30 26.39 5.66
CA GLN A 298 14.35 25.39 5.59
C GLN A 298 13.85 24.14 4.85
N THR A 299 14.55 23.83 3.76
CA THR A 299 14.47 22.57 3.04
C THR A 299 15.89 22.11 2.79
N GLY A 300 16.12 20.80 2.84
CA GLY A 300 17.47 20.31 2.55
C GLY A 300 17.70 18.86 2.94
N ARG A 301 18.88 18.39 2.56
CA ARG A 301 19.41 17.10 2.95
C ARG A 301 20.35 17.28 4.13
N PHE A 302 20.22 16.43 5.13
CA PHE A 302 21.10 16.44 6.30
C PHE A 302 21.30 15.02 6.82
N ASN A 303 22.28 14.85 7.70
CA ASN A 303 22.60 13.56 8.34
C ASN A 303 22.70 12.40 7.33
N CYS A 304 23.54 12.56 6.30
CA CYS A 304 23.75 11.51 5.30
C CYS A 304 24.66 10.40 5.85
N LYS A 305 24.27 9.14 5.65
CA LYS A 305 25.07 7.96 5.97
C LYS A 305 25.24 7.08 4.74
N THR A 306 26.38 6.41 4.65
CA THR A 306 26.67 5.45 3.59
C THR A 306 26.63 4.03 4.12
N ILE A 307 26.12 3.10 3.32
CA ILE A 307 26.15 1.66 3.59
C ILE A 307 26.47 0.93 2.29
N ARG A 308 27.24 -0.16 2.38
CA ARG A 308 27.58 -0.98 1.21
C ARG A 308 26.92 -2.34 1.33
N THR A 309 26.04 -2.69 0.40
CA THR A 309 25.44 -4.02 0.34
C THR A 309 26.50 -5.10 0.13
N GLN A 310 26.21 -6.30 0.63
CA GLN A 310 27.12 -7.44 0.56
C GLN A 310 27.12 -8.08 -0.84
N ASN A 311 27.97 -9.09 -1.02
CA ASN A 311 27.97 -9.93 -2.21
C ASN A 311 26.61 -10.60 -2.38
N GLU A 312 26.20 -10.77 -3.65
CA GLU A 312 24.97 -11.45 -4.01
C GLU A 312 24.87 -12.80 -3.29
N LYS A 313 23.77 -12.99 -2.56
CA LYS A 313 23.49 -14.25 -1.88
C LYS A 313 22.71 -15.17 -2.79
N GLN A 314 22.80 -16.46 -2.52
CA GLN A 314 21.95 -17.43 -3.19
C GLN A 314 20.49 -17.05 -2.97
N LYS A 315 19.74 -16.89 -4.07
CA LYS A 315 18.31 -16.58 -4.00
C LYS A 315 17.56 -17.79 -3.45
N HIS A 316 16.64 -17.55 -2.53
CA HIS A 316 15.76 -18.57 -1.97
C HIS A 316 14.32 -18.31 -2.40
N ALA A 317 13.58 -19.39 -2.66
CA ALA A 317 12.17 -19.34 -2.98
C ALA A 317 11.40 -20.34 -2.12
N MET A 318 10.16 -20.00 -1.80
CA MET A 318 9.20 -20.94 -1.22
C MET A 318 8.12 -21.30 -2.25
N VAL A 319 7.82 -22.58 -2.37
CA VAL A 319 6.68 -23.10 -3.13
C VAL A 319 5.66 -23.62 -2.14
N LEU A 320 4.53 -22.91 -2.04
CA LEU A 320 3.42 -23.23 -1.17
C LEU A 320 2.34 -23.96 -1.98
N ILE A 321 2.17 -25.26 -1.75
CA ILE A 321 1.25 -26.12 -2.48
C ILE A 321 0.01 -26.35 -1.62
N ASN A 322 -1.14 -25.91 -2.12
CA ASN A 322 -2.38 -26.00 -1.39
C ASN A 322 -2.92 -27.45 -1.30
N TYR A 323 -3.86 -27.69 -0.39
CA TYR A 323 -4.39 -29.02 -0.09
C TYR A 323 -5.16 -29.65 -1.26
N ASP A 324 -5.71 -28.84 -2.16
CA ASP A 324 -6.54 -29.24 -3.30
C ASP A 324 -5.75 -29.86 -4.46
N ILE A 325 -4.41 -29.75 -4.46
CA ILE A 325 -3.57 -30.31 -5.52
C ILE A 325 -3.40 -31.83 -5.37
N ASN A 326 -3.70 -32.57 -6.44
CA ASN A 326 -3.62 -34.03 -6.49
C ASN A 326 -2.17 -34.54 -6.69
N SER A 327 -1.98 -35.86 -6.56
CA SER A 327 -0.66 -36.48 -6.63
C SER A 327 0.01 -36.39 -8.01
N GLN A 328 -0.75 -36.42 -9.11
CA GLN A 328 -0.21 -36.28 -10.46
C GLN A 328 0.35 -34.87 -10.67
N THR A 329 -0.38 -33.85 -10.25
CA THR A 329 0.08 -32.46 -10.33
C THR A 329 1.27 -32.22 -9.42
N ARG A 330 1.30 -32.81 -8.21
CA ARG A 330 2.48 -32.75 -7.31
C ARG A 330 3.74 -33.29 -7.97
N ASN A 331 3.65 -34.39 -8.74
CA ASN A 331 4.81 -34.91 -9.48
C ASN A 331 5.32 -33.91 -10.52
N LEU A 332 4.42 -33.20 -11.22
CA LEU A 332 4.81 -32.16 -12.17
C LEU A 332 5.41 -30.94 -11.45
N ILE A 333 4.90 -30.55 -10.29
CA ILE A 333 5.49 -29.49 -9.47
C ILE A 333 6.91 -29.87 -9.06
N ASP A 334 7.13 -31.11 -8.61
CA ASP A 334 8.46 -31.60 -8.25
C ASP A 334 9.42 -31.62 -9.45
N GLU A 335 8.95 -32.04 -10.62
CA GLU A 335 9.73 -31.97 -11.85
C GLU A 335 10.09 -30.53 -12.23
N TRP A 336 9.14 -29.59 -12.14
CA TRP A 336 9.36 -28.17 -12.38
C TRP A 336 10.38 -27.58 -11.39
N ILE A 337 10.23 -27.83 -10.09
CA ILE A 337 11.19 -27.41 -9.05
C ILE A 337 12.60 -27.90 -9.40
N ASN A 338 12.75 -29.19 -9.75
CA ASN A 338 14.05 -29.75 -10.13
C ASN A 338 14.67 -29.03 -11.36
N GLU A 339 13.87 -28.56 -12.31
CA GLU A 339 14.37 -27.77 -13.43
C GLU A 339 14.77 -26.35 -13.00
N VAL A 340 14.00 -25.71 -12.10
CA VAL A 340 14.32 -24.37 -11.58
C VAL A 340 15.58 -24.39 -10.73
N GLU A 341 15.79 -25.39 -9.86
CA GLU A 341 16.97 -25.46 -9.00
C GLU A 341 18.29 -25.53 -9.79
N LYS A 342 18.26 -26.05 -11.03
CA LYS A 342 19.42 -26.02 -11.96
C LYS A 342 19.84 -24.60 -12.35
N THR A 343 18.97 -23.60 -12.16
CA THR A 343 19.28 -22.18 -12.38
C THR A 343 20.02 -21.53 -11.21
N GLY A 344 20.22 -22.26 -10.10
CA GLY A 344 20.92 -21.79 -8.91
C GLY A 344 20.03 -21.23 -7.80
N ILE A 345 18.70 -21.21 -8.01
CA ILE A 345 17.71 -20.81 -7.00
C ILE A 345 17.50 -21.98 -6.03
N ALA A 346 17.65 -21.74 -4.73
CA ALA A 346 17.27 -22.72 -3.72
C ALA A 346 15.74 -22.70 -3.55
N ILE A 347 15.09 -23.87 -3.50
CA ILE A 347 13.64 -23.96 -3.32
C ILE A 347 13.29 -24.77 -2.08
N GLU A 348 12.48 -24.18 -1.21
CA GLU A 348 11.79 -24.88 -0.12
C GLU A 348 10.33 -25.11 -0.49
N LYS A 349 9.88 -26.36 -0.40
CA LYS A 349 8.50 -26.75 -0.70
C LYS A 349 7.73 -26.98 0.60
N GLN A 350 6.57 -26.34 0.74
CA GLN A 350 5.66 -26.51 1.87
C GLN A 350 4.24 -26.86 1.37
N ASN A 351 3.63 -27.88 1.97
CA ASN A 351 2.22 -28.17 1.72
C ASN A 351 1.38 -27.40 2.75
N LEU A 352 0.30 -26.79 2.28
CA LEU A 352 -0.69 -26.12 3.13
C LEU A 352 -1.84 -27.07 3.41
N ASP A 353 -2.42 -26.97 4.60
CA ASP A 353 -3.64 -27.67 4.97
C ASP A 353 -4.87 -26.76 4.75
N HIS A 354 -6.07 -27.31 4.93
CA HIS A 354 -7.33 -26.57 4.77
C HIS A 354 -7.55 -25.53 5.90
N GLU A 355 -6.82 -25.61 7.01
CA GLU A 355 -6.98 -24.69 8.14
C GLU A 355 -6.03 -23.49 8.07
N THR A 356 -4.99 -23.59 7.23
CA THR A 356 -4.01 -22.54 6.98
C THR A 356 -4.71 -21.29 6.45
N ASN A 357 -4.54 -20.17 7.15
CA ASN A 357 -5.07 -18.87 6.74
C ASN A 357 -3.95 -17.87 6.38
N GLY A 358 -4.32 -16.66 5.94
CA GLY A 358 -3.37 -15.63 5.52
C GLY A 358 -2.38 -15.18 6.62
N ASN A 359 -2.76 -15.23 7.90
CA ASN A 359 -1.85 -14.90 9.01
C ASN A 359 -0.82 -16.01 9.25
N ASP A 360 -1.22 -17.27 9.09
CA ASP A 360 -0.30 -18.41 9.19
C ASP A 360 0.74 -18.35 8.08
N VAL A 361 0.30 -18.06 6.85
CA VAL A 361 1.18 -17.84 5.70
C VAL A 361 2.12 -16.67 5.96
N TYR A 362 1.62 -15.52 6.40
CA TYR A 362 2.48 -14.37 6.70
C TYR A 362 3.54 -14.71 7.75
N SER A 363 3.17 -15.39 8.83
CA SER A 363 4.09 -15.80 9.90
C SER A 363 5.15 -16.76 9.40
N LEU A 364 4.76 -17.74 8.56
CA LEU A 364 5.66 -18.66 7.89
C LEU A 364 6.65 -17.91 6.99
N LEU A 365 6.15 -17.05 6.11
CA LEU A 365 6.97 -16.29 5.18
C LEU A 365 7.92 -15.34 5.90
N LYS A 366 7.46 -14.62 6.93
CA LYS A 366 8.29 -13.75 7.75
C LYS A 366 9.43 -14.50 8.42
N THR A 367 9.14 -15.66 9.01
CA THR A 367 10.17 -16.52 9.61
C THR A 367 11.23 -16.88 8.58
N LYS A 368 10.80 -17.31 7.40
CA LYS A 368 11.71 -17.72 6.30
C LYS A 368 12.48 -16.57 5.69
N TYR A 369 11.88 -15.39 5.61
CA TYR A 369 12.52 -14.16 5.18
C TYR A 369 13.65 -13.75 6.13
N LEU A 370 13.50 -13.93 7.44
CA LEU A 370 14.56 -13.63 8.40
C LEU A 370 15.67 -14.69 8.42
N GLU A 371 15.34 -15.96 8.16
CA GLU A 371 16.28 -17.10 8.18
C GLU A 371 17.07 -17.28 6.88
N SER A 372 16.61 -16.73 5.75
CA SER A 372 17.16 -16.99 4.42
C SER A 372 17.01 -15.79 3.50
N ASN A 373 17.70 -15.80 2.35
CA ASN A 373 17.53 -14.79 1.31
C ASN A 373 16.27 -15.07 0.47
N LEU A 374 15.11 -15.16 1.13
CA LEU A 374 13.81 -15.42 0.50
C LEU A 374 13.40 -14.26 -0.40
N LEU A 375 13.37 -14.48 -1.71
CA LEU A 375 13.04 -13.47 -2.70
C LEU A 375 11.73 -13.76 -3.44
N TYR A 376 11.29 -15.01 -3.45
CA TYR A 376 10.13 -15.46 -4.22
C TYR A 376 9.24 -16.38 -3.41
N VAL A 377 7.93 -16.22 -3.58
CA VAL A 377 6.93 -17.15 -3.07
C VAL A 377 6.00 -17.52 -4.20
N VAL A 378 5.84 -18.82 -4.46
CA VAL A 378 4.95 -19.35 -5.48
C VAL A 378 3.82 -20.12 -4.81
N PHE A 379 2.60 -19.63 -4.96
CA PHE A 379 1.40 -20.33 -4.53
C PHE A 379 0.86 -21.21 -5.64
N ILE A 380 0.51 -22.46 -5.35
CA ILE A 380 -0.05 -23.39 -6.32
C ILE A 380 -1.33 -24.03 -5.76
N GLY A 381 -2.46 -23.81 -6.43
CA GLY A 381 -3.78 -24.25 -5.96
C GLY A 381 -4.91 -23.26 -6.27
N GLN A 382 -6.14 -23.67 -5.98
CA GLN A 382 -7.33 -22.85 -6.14
C GLN A 382 -7.61 -21.98 -4.89
N ASP A 383 -7.76 -22.60 -3.73
CA ASP A 383 -8.20 -21.95 -2.49
C ASP A 383 -7.01 -21.38 -1.71
N LEU A 384 -6.31 -20.42 -2.32
CA LEU A 384 -5.07 -19.88 -1.76
C LEU A 384 -5.34 -19.05 -0.48
N PRO A 385 -4.64 -19.33 0.63
CA PRO A 385 -4.85 -18.62 1.88
C PRO A 385 -4.19 -17.24 1.87
N MET A 386 -4.90 -16.26 1.32
CA MET A 386 -4.48 -14.86 1.25
C MET A 386 -4.97 -14.07 2.49
N PRO A 387 -4.19 -13.09 2.97
CA PRO A 387 -4.68 -12.13 3.95
C PRO A 387 -5.94 -11.41 3.46
N MET A 388 -6.92 -11.27 4.34
CA MET A 388 -8.10 -10.44 4.10
C MET A 388 -7.80 -9.01 4.51
N ILE A 389 -7.99 -8.05 3.61
CA ILE A 389 -7.77 -6.63 3.92
C ILE A 389 -9.00 -5.80 3.57
N THR A 390 -9.30 -4.83 4.43
CA THR A 390 -10.28 -3.79 4.14
C THR A 390 -9.56 -2.65 3.44
N LEU A 391 -9.71 -2.57 2.11
CA LEU A 391 -9.12 -1.50 1.31
C LEU A 391 -10.02 -0.26 1.38
N GLN A 392 -9.65 0.69 2.24
CA GLN A 392 -10.24 2.02 2.26
C GLN A 392 -9.31 2.97 1.50
N THR A 393 -9.54 3.12 0.19
CA THR A 393 -8.78 4.04 -0.66
C THR A 393 -9.70 5.15 -1.19
N ALA A 394 -9.12 6.24 -1.70
CA ALA A 394 -9.91 7.30 -2.34
C ALA A 394 -10.69 6.82 -3.59
N PHE A 395 -10.31 5.66 -4.14
CA PHE A 395 -10.88 5.09 -5.38
C PHE A 395 -11.78 3.88 -5.15
N TYR A 396 -11.60 3.18 -4.03
CA TYR A 396 -12.46 2.07 -3.61
C TYR A 396 -12.76 2.17 -2.14
N LYS A 397 -14.05 2.16 -1.85
CA LYS A 397 -14.57 1.81 -0.54
C LYS A 397 -15.07 0.37 -0.66
N TYR A 398 -14.17 -0.58 -0.45
CA TYR A 398 -14.63 -1.93 -0.17
C TYR A 398 -15.12 -1.91 1.27
N ASP A 399 -16.43 -1.88 1.45
CA ASP A 399 -17.03 -2.00 2.78
C ASP A 399 -16.77 -3.42 3.36
N GLU A 400 -16.45 -4.39 2.49
CA GLU A 400 -16.11 -5.78 2.84
C GLU A 400 -14.60 -6.08 2.67
N PRO A 401 -14.00 -6.88 3.57
CA PRO A 401 -12.64 -7.37 3.39
C PRO A 401 -12.49 -8.21 2.11
N VAL A 402 -11.42 -7.99 1.34
CA VAL A 402 -11.09 -8.76 0.14
C VAL A 402 -9.75 -9.49 0.32
N PRO A 403 -9.60 -10.72 -0.23
CA PRO A 403 -8.33 -11.44 -0.18
C PRO A 403 -7.30 -10.75 -1.08
N PHE A 404 -6.08 -10.56 -0.57
CA PHE A 404 -5.07 -9.78 -1.28
C PHE A 404 -3.65 -10.21 -0.94
N SER A 405 -2.76 -10.30 -1.95
CA SER A 405 -1.40 -10.80 -1.71
C SER A 405 -0.42 -9.73 -1.23
N PHE A 406 -0.71 -8.45 -1.46
CA PHE A 406 0.19 -7.34 -1.16
C PHE A 406 0.78 -7.34 0.25
N PRO A 407 0.03 -7.65 1.33
CA PRO A 407 0.62 -7.67 2.66
C PRO A 407 1.74 -8.71 2.79
N LEU A 408 1.69 -9.79 2.00
CA LEU A 408 2.74 -10.80 1.96
C LEU A 408 4.02 -10.30 1.28
N GLN A 409 3.98 -9.20 0.51
CA GLN A 409 5.16 -8.65 -0.16
C GLN A 409 6.08 -7.87 0.78
N SER A 410 5.63 -7.56 2.00
CA SER A 410 6.32 -6.73 2.99
C SER A 410 6.38 -7.46 4.33
N LEU A 411 7.44 -8.24 4.54
CA LEU A 411 7.63 -9.20 5.63
C LEU A 411 8.50 -8.67 6.79
N THR A 412 9.19 -7.54 6.63
CA THR A 412 9.90 -6.88 7.74
C THR A 412 8.96 -6.23 8.76
N PHE A 413 7.66 -6.15 8.45
CA PHE A 413 6.68 -5.63 9.38
C PHE A 413 6.28 -6.64 10.45
N ASP A 414 5.83 -6.15 11.61
CA ASP A 414 5.38 -7.00 12.71
C ASP A 414 4.05 -7.68 12.42
N THR A 415 3.15 -6.95 11.75
CA THR A 415 1.84 -7.46 11.37
C THR A 415 1.42 -6.96 9.99
N ILE A 416 0.49 -7.67 9.36
CA ILE A 416 -0.09 -7.42 8.02
C ILE A 416 -0.65 -6.00 7.85
N ASN A 417 -1.04 -5.32 8.94
CA ASN A 417 -1.76 -4.04 8.93
C ASN A 417 -1.06 -2.91 9.71
N GLN A 418 0.25 -2.98 9.93
CA GLN A 418 0.93 -1.98 10.75
C GLN A 418 1.09 -0.63 10.00
N ASP A 419 0.45 0.43 10.52
CA ASP A 419 0.76 1.80 10.10
C ASP A 419 2.15 2.18 10.63
N HIS A 420 3.09 2.28 9.69
CA HIS A 420 4.48 2.63 9.94
C HIS A 420 4.67 4.16 9.95
N GLY A 421 3.61 4.94 9.75
CA GLY A 421 3.59 6.39 9.77
C GLY A 421 4.25 7.04 8.55
N PHE A 422 4.81 6.25 7.62
CA PHE A 422 5.25 6.77 6.33
C PHE A 422 4.11 6.76 5.33
N TYR A 423 3.98 7.88 4.61
CA TYR A 423 3.24 7.90 3.36
C TYR A 423 4.20 7.56 2.25
N ASN A 424 3.98 6.42 1.60
CA ASN A 424 4.66 6.14 0.35
C ASN A 424 3.65 5.76 -0.75
N PRO A 425 3.33 6.69 -1.66
CA PRO A 425 2.51 6.38 -2.82
C PRO A 425 3.25 5.60 -3.92
N THR A 426 4.58 5.44 -3.83
CA THR A 426 5.45 5.00 -4.95
C THR A 426 6.35 3.80 -4.68
N ASN A 427 6.56 3.40 -3.43
CA ASN A 427 7.39 2.25 -3.09
C ASN A 427 6.96 1.60 -1.76
N PRO A 428 5.79 0.92 -1.72
CA PRO A 428 5.56 -0.07 -0.69
C PRO A 428 6.71 -1.07 -0.69
N LEU A 429 7.18 -1.45 0.50
CA LEU A 429 8.38 -2.25 0.73
C LEU A 429 8.26 -3.64 0.10
N ARG A 430 8.65 -3.80 -1.16
CA ARG A 430 8.52 -5.07 -1.87
C ARG A 430 9.76 -5.91 -1.69
N GLU A 431 9.72 -6.71 -0.65
CA GLU A 431 10.80 -7.59 -0.23
C GLU A 431 10.80 -8.90 -0.99
N ILE A 432 9.61 -9.41 -1.27
CA ILE A 432 9.44 -10.67 -2.00
C ILE A 432 8.50 -10.50 -3.19
N SER A 433 8.75 -11.28 -4.23
CA SER A 433 7.82 -11.46 -5.35
C SER A 433 6.79 -12.49 -4.98
N ILE A 434 5.52 -12.17 -5.15
CA ILE A 434 4.44 -13.16 -5.11
C ILE A 434 4.16 -13.64 -6.52
N ALA A 435 4.13 -14.96 -6.68
CA ALA A 435 3.70 -15.63 -7.89
C ALA A 435 2.59 -16.62 -7.59
N VAL A 436 1.70 -16.84 -8.55
CA VAL A 436 0.60 -17.79 -8.42
C VAL A 436 0.48 -18.68 -9.65
N ILE A 437 0.30 -19.97 -9.41
CA ILE A 437 -0.09 -20.97 -10.40
C ILE A 437 -1.46 -21.50 -9.96
N LYS A 438 -2.51 -20.79 -10.36
CA LYS A 438 -3.89 -21.02 -9.93
C LYS A 438 -4.82 -21.23 -11.11
N HIS A 439 -5.61 -22.30 -11.06
CA HIS A 439 -6.76 -22.50 -11.94
C HIS A 439 -7.73 -23.50 -11.29
N THR A 440 -9.04 -23.32 -11.49
CA THR A 440 -10.08 -24.21 -10.92
C THR A 440 -10.10 -25.60 -11.54
N ASP A 441 -9.84 -25.69 -12.84
CA ASP A 441 -9.52 -26.95 -13.53
C ASP A 441 -8.03 -27.28 -13.36
N GLU A 442 -7.74 -28.26 -12.51
CA GLU A 442 -6.38 -28.74 -12.23
C GLU A 442 -5.65 -29.25 -13.49
N THR A 443 -6.37 -29.73 -14.50
CA THR A 443 -5.78 -30.15 -15.79
C THR A 443 -5.08 -28.97 -16.47
N LYS A 444 -5.57 -27.74 -16.28
CA LYS A 444 -4.93 -26.52 -16.80
C LYS A 444 -3.62 -26.23 -16.09
N ILE A 445 -3.55 -26.46 -14.78
CA ILE A 445 -2.29 -26.37 -14.01
C ILE A 445 -1.29 -27.39 -14.53
N GLN A 446 -1.71 -28.65 -14.72
CA GLN A 446 -0.85 -29.71 -15.25
C GLN A 446 -0.29 -29.36 -16.64
N ASN A 447 -1.15 -28.91 -17.56
CA ASN A 447 -0.75 -28.50 -18.91
C ASN A 447 0.22 -27.31 -18.87
N TYR A 448 -0.04 -26.33 -18.00
CA TYR A 448 0.83 -25.20 -17.79
C TYR A 448 2.21 -25.64 -17.26
N LEU A 449 2.27 -26.46 -16.22
CA LEU A 449 3.52 -26.97 -15.65
C LEU A 449 4.33 -27.75 -16.70
N GLN A 450 3.68 -28.63 -17.47
CA GLN A 450 4.35 -29.35 -18.54
C GLN A 450 4.94 -28.41 -19.59
N ARG A 451 4.23 -27.33 -19.95
CA ARG A 451 4.71 -26.32 -20.89
C ARG A 451 5.96 -25.61 -20.35
N VAL A 452 5.97 -25.22 -19.08
CA VAL A 452 7.11 -24.56 -18.44
C VAL A 452 8.29 -25.52 -18.25
N ILE A 453 8.07 -26.76 -17.85
CA ILE A 453 9.10 -27.81 -17.76
C ILE A 453 9.77 -28.00 -19.14
N ASN A 454 8.96 -28.09 -20.19
CA ASN A 454 9.47 -28.23 -21.56
C ASN A 454 10.31 -27.00 -21.97
N HIS A 455 9.93 -25.80 -21.52
CA HIS A 455 10.72 -24.60 -21.73
C HIS A 455 12.10 -24.70 -21.05
N TYR A 456 12.20 -25.12 -19.78
CA TYR A 456 13.51 -25.29 -19.13
C TYR A 456 14.37 -26.36 -19.81
N LYS A 457 13.76 -27.47 -20.22
CA LYS A 457 14.47 -28.57 -20.91
C LYS A 457 14.91 -28.21 -22.32
N SER A 458 14.25 -27.25 -22.95
CA SER A 458 14.56 -26.79 -24.30
C SER A 458 14.28 -25.29 -24.42
N PRO A 459 15.16 -24.45 -23.83
CA PRO A 459 14.95 -23.01 -23.80
C PRO A 459 14.87 -22.44 -25.21
N LYS A 460 13.87 -21.60 -25.43
CA LYS A 460 13.77 -20.80 -26.66
C LYS A 460 14.62 -19.55 -26.48
N THR A 461 15.34 -19.16 -27.53
CA THR A 461 15.94 -17.83 -27.62
C THR A 461 14.89 -16.86 -28.09
N TYR A 462 14.73 -15.77 -27.36
CA TYR A 462 13.77 -14.73 -27.69
C TYR A 462 14.45 -13.61 -28.46
N THR A 463 13.72 -13.02 -29.41
CA THR A 463 14.24 -11.92 -30.24
C THR A 463 14.06 -10.55 -29.60
N GLY A 464 13.33 -10.46 -28.48
CA GLY A 464 12.92 -9.20 -27.87
C GLY A 464 11.82 -8.48 -28.64
N LYS A 465 11.05 -9.20 -29.48
CA LYS A 465 9.92 -8.61 -30.21
C LYS A 465 8.77 -8.34 -29.26
N ILE A 466 8.27 -7.12 -29.29
CA ILE A 466 7.28 -6.64 -28.35
C ILE A 466 6.07 -6.15 -29.12
N LEU A 467 4.90 -6.62 -28.71
CA LEU A 467 3.62 -6.05 -29.07
C LEU A 467 3.13 -5.15 -27.93
N LEU A 468 3.02 -3.86 -28.21
CA LEU A 468 2.32 -2.91 -27.35
C LEU A 468 0.86 -2.79 -27.80
N ALA A 469 -0.04 -3.38 -27.02
CA ALA A 469 -1.48 -3.27 -27.16
C ALA A 469 -2.00 -2.14 -26.28
N ASP A 470 -2.08 -0.94 -26.87
CA ASP A 470 -2.56 0.28 -26.22
C ASP A 470 -4.05 0.48 -26.51
N ALA A 471 -4.87 0.33 -25.49
CA ALA A 471 -6.31 0.54 -25.53
C ALA A 471 -6.73 1.84 -24.82
N MET A 472 -5.78 2.67 -24.38
CA MET A 472 -6.07 3.97 -23.75
C MET A 472 -6.42 5.04 -24.81
N ILE A 473 -7.30 5.97 -24.45
CA ILE A 473 -7.51 7.18 -25.26
C ILE A 473 -6.31 8.13 -25.13
N PRO A 474 -6.01 8.99 -26.13
CA PRO A 474 -4.85 9.87 -26.10
C PRO A 474 -4.79 10.83 -24.90
N ALA A 475 -5.95 11.23 -24.35
CA ALA A 475 -6.01 12.10 -23.17
C ALA A 475 -5.54 11.42 -21.88
N GLU A 476 -5.54 10.08 -21.86
CA GLU A 476 -5.18 9.25 -20.70
C GLU A 476 -3.95 8.39 -20.96
N SER A 477 -3.48 8.32 -22.21
CA SER A 477 -2.31 7.52 -22.56
C SER A 477 -1.07 8.14 -21.92
N SER A 478 -0.48 7.38 -20.99
CA SER A 478 0.79 7.71 -20.35
C SER A 478 2.01 7.14 -21.12
N LEU A 479 1.75 6.44 -22.22
CA LEU A 479 2.77 5.88 -23.10
C LEU A 479 3.05 6.85 -24.25
N ASP A 480 4.13 7.61 -24.14
CA ASP A 480 4.67 8.30 -25.31
C ASP A 480 5.29 7.27 -26.25
N ASN A 481 4.75 7.14 -27.47
CA ASN A 481 5.26 6.25 -28.52
C ASN A 481 6.76 6.44 -28.78
N TYR A 482 7.34 7.61 -28.51
CA TYR A 482 8.79 7.84 -28.61
C TYR A 482 9.60 6.94 -27.67
N ASN A 483 9.04 6.55 -26.53
CA ASN A 483 9.71 5.68 -25.57
C ASN A 483 9.78 4.20 -25.98
N PHE A 484 9.05 3.80 -27.02
CA PHE A 484 8.85 2.41 -27.45
C PHE A 484 9.20 2.22 -28.94
N GLN A 485 10.22 2.94 -29.43
CA GLN A 485 10.73 2.75 -30.78
C GLN A 485 11.19 1.30 -30.98
N ASN A 486 10.79 0.69 -32.10
CA ASN A 486 11.01 -0.72 -32.48
C ASN A 486 10.05 -1.75 -31.85
N MET A 487 8.91 -1.31 -31.31
CA MET A 487 7.82 -2.22 -30.92
C MET A 487 6.72 -2.22 -31.97
N GLU A 488 6.04 -3.35 -32.09
CA GLU A 488 4.80 -3.40 -32.83
C GLU A 488 3.70 -2.73 -32.00
N TYR A 489 3.01 -1.76 -32.59
CA TYR A 489 2.03 -0.95 -31.89
C TYR A 489 0.63 -1.24 -32.41
N LEU A 490 -0.27 -1.58 -31.48
CA LEU A 490 -1.70 -1.66 -31.71
C LEU A 490 -2.39 -0.59 -30.85
N GLY A 491 -2.99 0.40 -31.50
CA GLY A 491 -3.74 1.47 -30.84
C GLY A 491 -4.89 1.98 -31.70
N GLY A 492 -5.27 3.23 -31.52
CA GLY A 492 -6.30 3.88 -32.35
C GLY A 492 -7.68 4.00 -31.70
N ILE A 493 -7.78 3.75 -30.40
CA ILE A 493 -8.94 4.12 -29.59
C ILE A 493 -8.83 5.61 -29.27
N THR A 494 -9.78 6.41 -29.73
CA THR A 494 -9.82 7.85 -29.43
C THR A 494 -10.95 8.23 -28.47
N ASP A 495 -11.93 7.34 -28.33
CA ASP A 495 -13.10 7.49 -27.48
C ASP A 495 -13.56 6.09 -27.05
N TYR A 496 -13.67 5.85 -25.75
CA TYR A 496 -14.15 4.56 -25.22
C TYR A 496 -15.59 4.27 -25.69
N GLY A 497 -16.43 5.29 -25.82
CA GLY A 497 -17.81 5.14 -26.31
C GLY A 497 -17.92 4.71 -27.79
N ASN A 498 -16.81 4.74 -28.54
CA ASN A 498 -16.81 4.38 -29.96
C ASN A 498 -16.70 2.85 -30.16
N VAL A 499 -17.87 2.19 -30.21
CA VAL A 499 -17.99 0.74 -30.42
C VAL A 499 -17.30 0.26 -31.71
N GLN A 500 -17.30 1.06 -32.79
CA GLN A 500 -16.65 0.67 -34.04
C GLN A 500 -15.13 0.61 -33.91
N GLN A 501 -14.53 1.59 -33.22
CA GLN A 501 -13.10 1.58 -32.91
C GLN A 501 -12.75 0.41 -32.00
N ALA A 502 -13.54 0.19 -30.94
CA ALA A 502 -13.34 -0.93 -30.02
C ALA A 502 -13.37 -2.29 -30.74
N ASN A 503 -14.37 -2.53 -31.62
CA ASN A 503 -14.46 -3.76 -32.42
C ASN A 503 -13.30 -3.92 -33.41
N THR A 504 -12.87 -2.82 -34.04
CA THR A 504 -11.73 -2.83 -34.97
C THR A 504 -10.44 -3.19 -34.23
N TRP A 505 -10.20 -2.55 -33.08
CA TRP A 505 -9.06 -2.83 -32.22
C TRP A 505 -9.08 -4.28 -31.74
N GLN A 506 -10.22 -4.78 -31.26
CA GLN A 506 -10.35 -6.16 -30.77
C GLN A 506 -10.09 -7.19 -31.90
N THR A 507 -10.56 -6.91 -33.12
CA THR A 507 -10.31 -7.75 -34.31
C THR A 507 -8.82 -7.81 -34.65
N GLN A 508 -8.14 -6.67 -34.62
CA GLN A 508 -6.68 -6.61 -34.85
C GLN A 508 -5.93 -7.28 -33.71
N TYR A 509 -6.35 -7.06 -32.46
CA TYR A 509 -5.74 -7.68 -31.28
C TYR A 509 -5.76 -9.20 -31.36
N LYS A 510 -6.91 -9.80 -31.70
CA LYS A 510 -7.05 -11.23 -31.96
C LYS A 510 -6.05 -11.77 -32.99
N GLN A 511 -5.75 -11.00 -34.04
CA GLN A 511 -4.77 -11.41 -35.05
C GLN A 511 -3.36 -11.32 -34.49
N LYS A 512 -3.04 -10.22 -33.80
CA LYS A 512 -1.73 -9.93 -33.22
C LYS A 512 -1.32 -10.91 -32.10
N LEU A 513 -2.27 -11.41 -31.31
CA LEU A 513 -2.03 -12.43 -30.29
C LEU A 513 -1.46 -13.75 -30.85
N LYS A 514 -1.60 -13.98 -32.16
CA LYS A 514 -1.09 -15.19 -32.85
C LYS A 514 0.21 -14.95 -33.60
N GLU A 515 0.73 -13.72 -33.58
CA GLU A 515 1.98 -13.40 -34.24
C GLU A 515 3.18 -13.76 -33.37
N ASN A 516 4.33 -13.90 -34.00
CA ASN A 516 5.57 -14.30 -33.33
C ASN A 516 6.19 -13.12 -32.58
N GLN A 517 5.61 -12.81 -31.42
CA GLN A 517 6.08 -11.83 -30.45
C GLN A 517 6.60 -12.54 -29.21
N ASP A 518 7.54 -11.93 -28.51
CA ASP A 518 8.13 -12.46 -27.29
C ASP A 518 7.47 -11.85 -26.04
N ILE A 519 7.06 -10.57 -26.12
CA ILE A 519 6.42 -9.85 -25.01
C ILE A 519 5.15 -9.15 -25.50
N LEU A 520 4.06 -9.31 -24.75
CA LEU A 520 2.83 -8.56 -24.90
C LEU A 520 2.76 -7.52 -23.77
N VAL A 521 2.63 -6.26 -24.13
CA VAL A 521 2.42 -5.16 -23.18
C VAL A 521 0.99 -4.67 -23.36
N ILE A 522 0.16 -4.82 -22.34
CA ILE A 522 -1.22 -4.35 -22.34
C ILE A 522 -1.26 -3.03 -21.58
N ASN A 523 -1.61 -1.93 -22.27
CA ASN A 523 -1.86 -0.64 -21.64
C ASN A 523 -3.33 -0.30 -21.82
N ALA A 524 -4.10 -0.45 -20.77
CA ALA A 524 -5.55 -0.34 -20.81
C ALA A 524 -6.08 0.00 -19.42
N HIS A 525 -7.30 0.52 -19.35
CA HIS A 525 -8.10 0.36 -18.14
C HIS A 525 -8.48 -1.11 -17.98
N GLY A 526 -8.69 -1.53 -16.74
CA GLY A 526 -9.06 -2.91 -16.44
C GLY A 526 -9.84 -3.04 -15.15
N SER A 527 -10.53 -4.17 -15.07
CA SER A 527 -11.21 -4.68 -13.90
C SER A 527 -10.65 -6.06 -13.56
N GLN A 528 -11.22 -6.70 -12.53
CA GLN A 528 -10.88 -8.07 -12.16
C GLN A 528 -11.26 -9.08 -13.26
N GLU A 529 -12.20 -8.75 -14.15
CA GLU A 529 -12.76 -9.70 -15.14
C GLU A 529 -12.47 -9.30 -16.59
N THR A 530 -12.09 -8.04 -16.84
CA THR A 530 -11.99 -7.50 -18.20
C THR A 530 -10.89 -6.45 -18.33
N HIS A 531 -10.49 -6.18 -19.57
CA HIS A 531 -9.78 -4.95 -19.91
C HIS A 531 -10.30 -4.30 -21.18
N TYR A 532 -10.01 -3.01 -21.30
CA TYR A 532 -10.46 -2.13 -22.38
C TYR A 532 -9.90 -2.57 -23.75
N PRO A 533 -10.57 -2.22 -24.86
CA PRO A 533 -11.41 -1.01 -25.08
C PRO A 533 -12.92 -1.18 -24.85
N CYS A 534 -13.55 -0.37 -23.99
CA CYS A 534 -14.97 -0.52 -23.63
C CYS A 534 -15.94 0.45 -24.32
N GLY A 535 -16.71 -0.08 -25.27
CA GLY A 535 -18.09 0.36 -25.58
C GLY A 535 -19.08 -0.81 -25.75
N GLN A 536 -18.57 -2.05 -25.73
CA GLN A 536 -19.23 -3.37 -25.82
C GLN A 536 -18.22 -4.48 -26.20
N ALA A 537 -16.99 -4.13 -26.58
CA ALA A 537 -15.95 -5.04 -27.09
C ALA A 537 -14.77 -5.23 -26.12
N CYS A 538 -15.07 -5.32 -24.82
CA CYS A 538 -14.06 -5.56 -23.80
C CYS A 538 -13.34 -6.89 -24.04
N VAL A 539 -12.11 -7.00 -23.58
CA VAL A 539 -11.37 -8.26 -23.56
C VAL A 539 -11.61 -8.94 -22.22
N HIS A 540 -12.43 -9.98 -22.25
CA HIS A 540 -12.79 -10.82 -21.10
C HIS A 540 -12.15 -12.22 -21.21
N ALA A 541 -12.24 -13.01 -20.16
CA ALA A 541 -11.71 -14.37 -20.11
C ALA A 541 -12.11 -15.26 -21.30
N GLU A 542 -13.38 -15.24 -21.71
CA GLU A 542 -13.86 -16.02 -22.84
C GLU A 542 -13.26 -15.56 -24.17
N PHE A 543 -13.15 -14.25 -24.43
CA PHE A 543 -12.43 -13.75 -25.62
C PHE A 543 -11.01 -14.31 -25.67
N ILE A 544 -10.29 -14.31 -24.55
CA ILE A 544 -8.91 -14.79 -24.49
C ILE A 544 -8.85 -16.31 -24.73
N ARG A 545 -9.76 -17.08 -24.15
CA ARG A 545 -9.84 -18.54 -24.36
C ARG A 545 -10.13 -18.92 -25.81
N GLU A 546 -10.98 -18.15 -26.49
CA GLU A 546 -11.28 -18.35 -27.92
C GLU A 546 -10.15 -17.89 -28.84
N ASN A 547 -9.27 -17.03 -28.32
CA ASN A 547 -8.18 -16.41 -29.06
C ASN A 547 -6.86 -16.55 -28.28
N PRO A 548 -6.41 -17.79 -28.03
CA PRO A 548 -5.25 -18.05 -27.18
C PRO A 548 -4.02 -17.38 -27.76
N THR A 549 -3.29 -16.69 -26.89
CA THR A 549 -2.04 -16.01 -27.24
C THR A 549 -0.90 -17.02 -27.43
N GLN A 550 -0.03 -16.74 -28.41
CA GLN A 550 1.24 -17.45 -28.62
C GLN A 550 2.43 -16.73 -27.96
N ILE A 551 2.16 -15.57 -27.35
CA ILE A 551 3.17 -14.69 -26.79
C ILE A 551 3.55 -15.20 -25.38
N PRO A 552 4.82 -15.50 -25.11
CA PRO A 552 5.26 -16.19 -23.90
C PRO A 552 5.22 -15.31 -22.64
N PHE A 553 5.51 -14.01 -22.76
CA PHE A 553 5.55 -13.09 -21.62
C PHE A 553 4.51 -11.98 -21.77
N ILE A 554 3.85 -11.64 -20.67
CA ILE A 554 2.81 -10.61 -20.66
C ILE A 554 3.09 -9.61 -19.54
N ILE A 555 2.98 -8.32 -19.85
CA ILE A 555 3.03 -7.23 -18.88
C ILE A 555 1.71 -6.47 -19.01
N ALA A 556 0.86 -6.55 -17.97
CA ALA A 556 -0.38 -5.78 -17.89
C ALA A 556 -0.17 -4.52 -17.05
N VAL A 557 -0.19 -3.40 -17.75
CA VAL A 557 -0.10 -2.06 -17.20
C VAL A 557 -1.52 -1.52 -17.07
N SER A 558 -2.25 -2.11 -16.14
CA SER A 558 -3.68 -1.90 -15.98
C SER A 558 -4.09 -2.20 -14.55
N CYS A 559 -5.13 -1.50 -14.09
CA CYS A 559 -5.80 -1.80 -12.84
C CYS A 559 -6.35 -3.24 -12.85
N ASN A 560 -6.17 -3.96 -11.75
CA ASN A 560 -6.86 -5.20 -11.38
C ASN A 560 -6.76 -6.41 -12.35
N ILE A 561 -6.13 -6.30 -13.51
CA ILE A 561 -5.99 -7.42 -14.45
C ILE A 561 -5.24 -8.60 -13.81
N GLY A 562 -4.31 -8.32 -12.91
CA GLY A 562 -3.54 -9.32 -12.17
C GLY A 562 -4.25 -9.90 -10.94
N TYR A 563 -5.49 -9.48 -10.65
CA TYR A 563 -6.24 -9.98 -9.50
C TYR A 563 -6.63 -11.45 -9.71
N PHE A 564 -5.85 -12.36 -9.14
CA PHE A 564 -5.94 -13.81 -9.39
C PHE A 564 -6.98 -14.54 -8.53
N MET A 565 -7.56 -13.86 -7.55
CA MET A 565 -8.65 -14.42 -6.74
C MET A 565 -9.94 -14.51 -7.55
N GLU A 566 -10.08 -13.70 -8.61
CA GLU A 566 -11.16 -13.81 -9.58
C GLU A 566 -10.82 -14.85 -10.65
N ASP A 567 -11.62 -15.91 -10.77
CA ASP A 567 -11.37 -17.00 -11.73
C ASP A 567 -11.50 -16.53 -13.19
N SER A 568 -12.32 -15.49 -13.42
CA SER A 568 -12.46 -14.84 -14.72
C SER A 568 -11.38 -13.80 -15.01
N SER A 569 -10.32 -13.72 -14.19
CA SER A 569 -9.18 -12.84 -14.43
C SER A 569 -8.63 -12.97 -15.85
N PRO A 570 -8.47 -11.84 -16.58
CA PRO A 570 -7.85 -11.87 -17.90
C PRO A 570 -6.44 -12.45 -17.84
N MET A 571 -5.65 -12.14 -16.80
CA MET A 571 -4.28 -12.67 -16.70
C MET A 571 -4.26 -14.19 -16.49
N LEU A 572 -5.15 -14.74 -15.64
CA LEU A 572 -5.29 -16.21 -15.54
C LEU A 572 -5.65 -16.82 -16.90
N SER A 573 -6.56 -16.18 -17.64
CA SER A 573 -6.98 -16.66 -18.97
C SER A 573 -5.84 -16.62 -19.98
N TYR A 574 -4.97 -15.61 -19.95
CA TYR A 574 -3.81 -15.55 -20.82
C TYR A 574 -2.77 -16.63 -20.51
N ILE A 575 -2.53 -16.92 -19.23
CA ILE A 575 -1.52 -17.88 -18.80
C ILE A 575 -2.01 -19.32 -18.95
N PHE A 576 -3.23 -19.63 -18.53
CA PHE A 576 -3.76 -20.99 -18.53
C PHE A 576 -4.59 -21.34 -19.77
N GLY A 577 -5.01 -20.34 -20.55
CA GLY A 577 -5.74 -20.53 -21.81
C GLY A 577 -4.86 -20.61 -23.06
N GLY A 578 -3.63 -20.09 -23.02
CA GLY A 578 -2.72 -20.01 -24.17
C GLY A 578 -1.36 -20.67 -23.96
N GLU A 579 -0.37 -20.23 -24.74
CA GLU A 579 1.03 -20.71 -24.71
C GLU A 579 1.93 -19.84 -23.81
N SER A 580 1.37 -18.83 -23.15
CA SER A 580 2.11 -17.96 -22.25
C SER A 580 2.77 -18.74 -21.12
N LEU A 581 3.94 -18.27 -20.70
CA LEU A 581 4.74 -18.87 -19.64
C LEU A 581 4.65 -18.07 -18.34
N ALA A 582 4.57 -16.74 -18.43
CA ALA A 582 4.39 -15.88 -17.27
C ALA A 582 3.77 -14.54 -17.63
N GLY A 583 3.07 -13.95 -16.66
CA GLY A 583 2.46 -12.64 -16.76
C GLY A 583 2.74 -11.81 -15.51
N ILE A 584 2.92 -10.50 -15.68
CA ILE A 584 3.03 -9.52 -14.60
C ILE A 584 1.78 -8.65 -14.65
N GLY A 585 1.03 -8.55 -13.55
CA GLY A 585 -0.15 -7.70 -13.48
C GLY A 585 -0.37 -7.12 -12.09
N SER A 586 -1.05 -5.98 -12.02
CA SER A 586 -1.46 -5.41 -10.73
C SER A 586 -2.75 -6.06 -10.24
N GLU A 587 -2.80 -6.41 -8.96
CA GLU A 587 -4.04 -6.86 -8.30
C GLU A 587 -4.95 -5.69 -7.88
N VAL A 588 -4.40 -4.46 -7.83
CA VAL A 588 -5.12 -3.23 -7.45
C VAL A 588 -5.13 -2.22 -8.59
N VAL A 589 -5.72 -1.06 -8.32
CA VAL A 589 -5.56 0.14 -9.16
C VAL A 589 -4.08 0.48 -9.35
N SER A 590 -3.73 0.67 -10.60
CA SER A 590 -2.45 1.18 -11.05
C SER A 590 -2.67 2.60 -11.57
N VAL A 591 -2.30 3.62 -10.79
CA VAL A 591 -2.44 5.04 -11.14
C VAL A 591 -1.11 5.66 -11.58
N ASP A 592 -1.19 6.57 -12.56
CA ASP A 592 -0.25 7.65 -12.88
C ASP A 592 1.22 7.33 -13.26
N VAL A 593 1.63 6.06 -13.36
CA VAL A 593 3.04 5.70 -13.71
C VAL A 593 3.18 4.60 -14.76
N ASN A 594 2.07 4.23 -15.39
CA ASN A 594 1.92 3.09 -16.29
C ASN A 594 3.03 3.01 -17.35
N GLY A 595 3.29 4.11 -18.07
CA GLY A 595 4.29 4.07 -19.14
C GLY A 595 5.74 3.89 -18.71
N ARG A 596 6.16 4.53 -17.62
CA ARG A 596 7.54 4.37 -17.10
C ARG A 596 7.75 2.99 -16.49
N MET A 597 6.76 2.52 -15.74
CA MET A 597 6.76 1.17 -15.17
C MET A 597 6.90 0.12 -16.28
N ALA A 598 6.07 0.20 -17.32
CA ALA A 598 6.11 -0.71 -18.45
C ALA A 598 7.48 -0.72 -19.13
N LYS A 599 8.01 0.47 -19.47
CA LYS A 599 9.32 0.63 -20.10
C LYS A 599 10.43 -0.01 -19.27
N HIS A 600 10.40 0.21 -17.96
CA HIS A 600 11.39 -0.34 -17.06
C HIS A 600 11.25 -1.86 -16.92
N MET A 601 10.05 -2.39 -16.75
CA MET A 601 9.82 -3.85 -16.70
C MET A 601 10.31 -4.54 -17.97
N ILE A 602 9.98 -4.00 -19.14
CA ILE A 602 10.49 -4.47 -20.43
C ILE A 602 12.02 -4.43 -20.45
N GLY A 603 12.62 -3.32 -20.02
CA GLY A 603 14.07 -3.16 -19.95
C GLY A 603 14.75 -4.19 -19.04
N GLN A 604 14.15 -4.51 -17.89
CA GLN A 604 14.66 -5.54 -16.97
C GLN A 604 14.59 -6.93 -17.60
N LEU A 605 13.45 -7.30 -18.22
CA LEU A 605 13.31 -8.58 -18.91
C LEU A 605 14.31 -8.71 -20.06
N LEU A 606 14.43 -7.68 -20.91
CA LEU A 606 15.41 -7.64 -22.01
C LEU A 606 16.86 -7.69 -21.51
N ALA A 607 17.12 -7.24 -20.27
CA ALA A 607 18.42 -7.35 -19.62
C ALA A 607 18.66 -8.73 -18.96
N GLY A 608 17.76 -9.70 -19.16
CA GLY A 608 17.89 -11.07 -18.64
C GLY A 608 17.54 -11.20 -17.16
N LYS A 609 16.81 -10.24 -16.58
CA LYS A 609 16.24 -10.40 -15.24
C LYS A 609 15.09 -11.38 -15.27
N ASP A 610 14.91 -12.07 -14.16
CA ASP A 610 13.76 -12.95 -14.00
C ASP A 610 12.46 -12.16 -13.83
N VAL A 611 11.35 -12.80 -14.18
CA VAL A 611 10.01 -12.21 -14.12
C VAL A 611 9.67 -11.75 -12.70
N GLY A 612 10.06 -12.52 -11.68
CA GLY A 612 9.82 -12.20 -10.27
C GLY A 612 10.57 -10.96 -9.81
N ASP A 613 11.87 -10.84 -10.10
CA ASP A 613 12.65 -9.63 -9.80
C ASP A 613 12.05 -8.41 -10.50
N THR A 614 11.61 -8.57 -11.75
CA THR A 614 10.97 -7.52 -12.53
C THR A 614 9.64 -7.08 -11.92
N SER A 615 8.83 -8.04 -11.47
CA SER A 615 7.52 -7.80 -10.85
C SER A 615 7.64 -7.14 -9.48
N ARG A 616 8.57 -7.65 -8.65
CA ARG A 616 8.81 -7.19 -7.27
C ARG A 616 9.15 -5.71 -7.22
N ALA A 617 9.89 -5.18 -8.19
CA ALA A 617 10.23 -3.75 -8.24
C ALA A 617 9.01 -2.81 -8.23
N TYR A 618 7.82 -3.32 -8.57
CA TYR A 618 6.57 -2.56 -8.63
C TYR A 618 5.46 -3.12 -7.75
N GLY A 619 5.71 -4.23 -7.06
CA GLY A 619 4.67 -4.91 -6.26
C GLY A 619 3.55 -5.50 -7.10
N SER A 620 3.83 -5.74 -8.38
CA SER A 620 2.94 -6.50 -9.23
C SER A 620 3.03 -7.98 -8.87
N THR A 621 1.99 -8.71 -9.22
CA THR A 621 1.93 -10.14 -8.98
C THR A 621 2.26 -10.88 -10.26
N VAL A 622 3.03 -11.95 -10.11
CA VAL A 622 3.35 -12.85 -11.20
C VAL A 622 2.26 -13.90 -11.30
N ILE A 623 1.67 -14.06 -12.48
CA ILE A 623 0.82 -15.19 -12.81
C ILE A 623 1.67 -16.16 -13.62
N GLY A 624 1.92 -17.34 -13.07
CA GLY A 624 2.85 -18.33 -13.64
C GLY A 624 4.20 -18.39 -12.92
N ASP A 625 5.27 -18.62 -13.68
CA ASP A 625 6.60 -18.94 -13.17
C ASP A 625 7.44 -17.66 -13.03
N PRO A 626 7.82 -17.24 -11.81
CA PRO A 626 8.59 -16.03 -11.58
C PRO A 626 10.08 -16.18 -11.94
N PHE A 627 10.59 -17.39 -12.15
CA PHE A 627 12.01 -17.64 -12.33
C PHE A 627 12.46 -17.53 -13.79
N LEU A 628 11.49 -17.45 -14.71
CA LEU A 628 11.76 -17.36 -16.15
C LEU A 628 12.48 -16.07 -16.52
N LYS A 629 13.34 -16.18 -17.52
CA LYS A 629 14.11 -15.07 -18.11
C LYS A 629 13.87 -15.02 -19.61
N LEU A 630 13.95 -13.81 -20.17
CA LEU A 630 14.02 -13.63 -21.62
C LEU A 630 15.46 -13.96 -22.07
N ASN A 631 15.70 -15.23 -22.42
CA ASN A 631 17.02 -15.73 -22.86
C ASN A 631 17.42 -15.30 -24.27
#